data_AF-A0A2T2UP22-F1
#
_entry.id   AF-A0A2T2UP22-F1
#
_cell.length_a   1.000
_cell.length_b   1.000
_cell.length_c   1.000
_cell.angle_alpha   90.00
_cell.angle_beta   90.00
_cell.angle_gamma   90.00
#
_symmetry.space_group_name_H-M   'P 1'
#
loop_
_entity.id
_entity.type
_entity.pdbx_description
1 polymer ?
#
loop_
_entity_poly.entity_id
_entity_poly.type
_entity_poly.pdbx_seq_one_letter_code
_entity_poly.pdbx_strand_id
1 'polypeptide(L)'
;MPIRSLIALSMVGWVVLAACSGPSQSGQRGSATGPDPETPPAENTRSAVTVVQYETFDVSTYPARPPEQTVEVTHQVPRRLMQGRADEGVKQTVEGFRVQVFSAQDQEAAQDFREQVRQWWAAVKADAPDALGEQPPIVIEYAQPYYRVRIGAFAEREQAAEALEFVQKKFSGAFAAQSTVTVTR
;
A
#
# COMPACT_ATOMS: atom_id res chain seq x y z
N MET A 1 -15.60 -54.04 -2.74
CA MET A 1 -16.92 -53.68 -3.32
C MET A 1 -16.74 -52.45 -4.20
N PRO A 2 -16.80 -52.55 -5.53
CA PRO A 2 -16.62 -51.41 -6.42
C PRO A 2 -17.99 -50.92 -6.93
N ILE A 3 -18.36 -49.67 -6.65
CA ILE A 3 -19.42 -48.99 -7.39
C ILE A 3 -18.89 -47.63 -7.85
N ARG A 4 -18.71 -47.58 -9.17
CA ARG A 4 -18.46 -46.42 -10.01
C ARG A 4 -19.79 -45.72 -10.29
N SER A 5 -19.86 -44.40 -10.12
CA SER A 5 -20.77 -43.43 -10.77
C SER A 5 -20.65 -42.10 -10.00
N LEU A 6 -20.68 -40.90 -10.54
CA LEU A 6 -21.26 -40.43 -11.79
C LEU A 6 -20.64 -39.05 -12.09
N ILE A 7 -20.05 -38.90 -13.27
CA ILE A 7 -19.68 -37.62 -13.88
C ILE A 7 -20.95 -37.08 -14.55
N ALA A 8 -21.41 -35.86 -14.20
CA ALA A 8 -22.10 -34.92 -15.10
C ALA A 8 -22.75 -33.73 -14.33
N LEU A 9 -22.15 -32.54 -14.43
CA LEU A 9 -22.80 -31.22 -14.59
C LEU A 9 -21.68 -30.16 -14.62
N SER A 10 -20.95 -29.97 -15.72
CA SER A 10 -21.25 -29.07 -16.85
C SER A 10 -21.87 -27.72 -16.48
N MET A 11 -21.05 -26.68 -16.70
CA MET A 11 -21.36 -25.34 -17.22
C MET A 11 -22.51 -24.55 -16.59
N VAL A 12 -22.21 -23.40 -15.98
CA VAL A 12 -22.74 -22.04 -16.30
C VAL A 12 -21.89 -21.05 -15.52
N GLY A 13 -21.10 -20.19 -16.17
CA GLY A 13 -21.39 -18.76 -16.10
C GLY A 13 -20.11 -17.91 -16.12
N TRP A 14 -19.53 -17.78 -17.32
CA TRP A 14 -18.60 -16.72 -17.68
C TRP A 14 -19.39 -15.41 -17.90
N VAL A 15 -18.68 -14.27 -18.02
CA VAL A 15 -19.20 -12.89 -18.26
C VAL A 15 -19.59 -12.18 -16.95
N VAL A 16 -18.98 -11.07 -16.50
CA VAL A 16 -18.84 -9.76 -17.16
C VAL A 16 -17.58 -9.02 -16.64
N LEU A 17 -16.70 -8.62 -17.56
CA LEU A 17 -15.71 -7.54 -17.39
C LEU A 17 -16.21 -6.33 -18.20
N ALA A 18 -16.51 -5.21 -17.54
CA ALA A 18 -16.74 -3.90 -18.15
C ALA A 18 -16.24 -2.85 -17.14
N ALA A 19 -15.07 -2.23 -17.32
CA ALA A 19 -14.74 -1.13 -18.25
C ALA A 19 -15.48 0.17 -17.92
N CYS A 20 -14.79 1.08 -17.20
CA CYS A 20 -15.05 2.52 -17.22
C CYS A 20 -13.70 3.26 -17.25
N SER A 21 -13.26 3.64 -18.45
CA SER A 21 -12.22 4.65 -18.67
C SER A 21 -12.91 5.89 -19.24
N GLY A 22 -12.84 7.02 -18.52
CA GLY A 22 -13.37 8.30 -18.98
C GLY A 22 -12.24 9.22 -19.46
N PRO A 23 -12.36 9.87 -20.63
CA PRO A 23 -11.37 10.86 -21.08
C PRO A 23 -11.62 12.25 -20.49
N SER A 24 -10.51 12.90 -20.12
CA SER A 24 -10.39 14.31 -19.75
C SER A 24 -10.32 15.19 -21.00
N GLN A 25 -10.99 16.35 -20.98
CA GLN A 25 -10.83 17.39 -22.00
C GLN A 25 -10.25 18.66 -21.40
N SER A 26 -9.01 18.94 -21.81
CA SER A 26 -8.35 20.26 -21.87
C SER A 26 -9.22 21.23 -22.69
N GLY A 27 -9.37 22.51 -22.36
CA GLY A 27 -8.31 23.49 -22.19
C GLY A 27 -8.24 24.36 -23.46
N GLN A 28 -9.15 25.33 -23.61
CA GLN A 28 -9.09 26.31 -24.71
C GLN A 28 -8.81 27.70 -24.13
N ARG A 29 -7.56 28.13 -24.29
CA ARG A 29 -7.02 29.43 -23.91
C ARG A 29 -7.02 30.32 -25.16
N GLY A 30 -7.51 31.54 -24.99
CA GLY A 30 -7.27 32.80 -25.72
C GLY A 30 -6.53 32.79 -27.07
N SER A 31 -7.03 33.59 -28.01
CA SER A 31 -6.67 35.02 -28.04
C SER A 31 -7.07 35.67 -29.36
N ALA A 32 -7.53 36.92 -29.24
CA ALA A 32 -7.76 37.86 -30.32
C ALA A 32 -6.46 38.20 -31.08
N THR A 33 -6.60 38.74 -32.29
CA THR A 33 -6.08 40.08 -32.67
C THR A 33 -6.57 40.40 -34.08
N GLY A 34 -7.06 41.63 -34.24
CA GLY A 34 -7.68 42.17 -35.45
C GLY A 34 -6.70 42.68 -36.54
N PRO A 35 -7.25 43.38 -37.55
CA PRO A 35 -6.65 43.67 -38.86
C PRO A 35 -6.17 45.13 -38.99
N ASP A 36 -5.47 45.46 -40.08
CA ASP A 36 -5.31 46.83 -40.64
C ASP A 36 -4.54 46.80 -41.99
N PRO A 37 -4.47 47.89 -42.80
CA PRO A 37 -5.54 48.74 -43.36
C PRO A 37 -5.29 49.10 -44.85
N GLU A 38 -6.21 49.82 -45.51
CA GLU A 38 -5.92 50.98 -46.41
C GLU A 38 -7.18 51.44 -47.16
N THR A 39 -7.50 52.74 -47.09
CA THR A 39 -7.97 53.67 -48.18
C THR A 39 -8.73 54.88 -47.57
N PRO A 40 -8.32 56.15 -47.81
CA PRO A 40 -9.17 57.34 -47.66
C PRO A 40 -9.53 57.93 -49.06
N PRO A 41 -10.31 59.03 -49.25
CA PRO A 41 -10.96 59.94 -48.28
C PRO A 41 -12.43 60.35 -48.64
N ALA A 42 -13.13 61.02 -47.72
CA ALA A 42 -14.10 62.09 -48.05
C ALA A 42 -14.39 62.96 -46.81
N GLU A 43 -14.11 64.26 -46.92
CA GLU A 43 -14.36 65.29 -45.91
C GLU A 43 -15.85 65.46 -45.63
N ASN A 44 -16.24 65.36 -44.35
CA ASN A 44 -17.54 65.79 -43.88
C ASN A 44 -17.35 66.59 -42.59
N THR A 45 -17.39 67.91 -42.70
CA THR A 45 -17.26 68.87 -41.61
C THR A 45 -18.51 68.79 -40.72
N ARG A 46 -18.47 67.88 -39.75
CA ARG A 46 -19.30 67.95 -38.54
C ARG A 46 -18.38 68.31 -37.38
N SER A 47 -18.72 69.39 -36.67
CA SER A 47 -18.05 69.79 -35.43
C SER A 47 -17.92 68.58 -34.50
N ALA A 48 -16.71 68.06 -34.39
CA ALA A 48 -16.40 66.97 -33.49
C ALA A 48 -16.32 67.54 -32.07
N VAL A 49 -17.28 67.18 -31.23
CA VAL A 49 -17.12 67.32 -29.78
C VAL A 49 -15.99 66.36 -29.39
N THR A 50 -14.85 66.92 -29.00
CA THR A 50 -13.71 66.14 -28.52
C THR A 50 -14.03 65.60 -27.12
N VAL A 51 -14.59 64.40 -27.07
CA VAL A 51 -14.69 63.62 -25.83
C VAL A 51 -13.38 62.86 -25.67
N VAL A 52 -12.63 63.16 -24.60
CA VAL A 52 -11.39 62.45 -24.26
C VAL A 52 -11.75 61.00 -23.97
N GLN A 53 -11.20 60.06 -24.73
CA GLN A 53 -11.75 58.70 -24.83
C GLN A 53 -11.28 57.76 -23.71
N TYR A 54 -10.43 58.20 -22.78
CA TYR A 54 -10.04 57.43 -21.59
C TYR A 54 -9.33 58.33 -20.57
N GLU A 55 -9.77 58.29 -19.31
CA GLU A 55 -8.93 58.65 -18.17
C GLU A 55 -8.09 57.42 -17.80
N THR A 56 -6.77 57.52 -17.95
CA THR A 56 -5.86 56.44 -17.54
C THR A 56 -5.67 56.50 -16.03
N PHE A 57 -6.32 55.58 -15.30
CA PHE A 57 -6.16 55.47 -13.85
C PHE A 57 -4.82 54.80 -13.52
N ASP A 58 -3.89 55.56 -12.94
CA ASP A 58 -2.57 55.06 -12.56
C ASP A 58 -2.61 54.34 -11.20
N VAL A 59 -2.70 53.01 -11.26
CA VAL A 59 -2.73 52.10 -10.10
C VAL A 59 -1.44 52.16 -9.28
N SER A 60 -0.31 52.60 -9.86
CA SER A 60 0.96 52.69 -9.13
C SER A 60 0.94 53.73 -8.00
N THR A 61 -0.02 54.67 -8.06
CA THR A 61 -0.27 55.68 -7.01
C THR A 61 -0.86 55.06 -5.72
N TYR A 62 -1.34 53.82 -5.78
CA TYR A 62 -1.96 53.13 -4.64
C TYR A 62 -1.14 51.87 -4.27
N PRO A 63 0.03 52.03 -3.63
CA PRO A 63 0.83 50.91 -3.17
C PRO A 63 0.07 50.18 -2.04
N ALA A 64 -0.56 49.05 -2.37
CA ALA A 64 -1.13 48.15 -1.39
C ALA A 64 0.00 47.34 -0.74
N ARG A 65 0.33 47.64 0.53
CA ARG A 65 1.23 46.83 1.32
C ARG A 65 0.45 45.61 1.84
N PRO A 66 0.87 44.36 1.50
CA PRO A 66 0.26 43.19 2.11
C PRO A 66 0.43 43.26 3.63
N PRO A 67 -0.59 42.91 4.43
CA PRO A 67 -0.42 42.85 5.87
C PRO A 67 0.66 41.82 6.21
N GLU A 68 1.60 42.19 7.08
CA GLU A 68 2.59 41.26 7.63
C GLU A 68 1.85 40.30 8.57
N GLN A 69 1.45 39.15 8.04
CA GLN A 69 0.87 38.08 8.84
C GLN A 69 2.00 37.14 9.26
N THR A 70 2.38 37.19 10.54
CA THR A 70 3.15 36.11 11.16
C THR A 70 2.21 34.92 11.35
N VAL A 71 2.10 34.09 10.32
CA VAL A 71 1.30 32.87 10.38
C VAL A 71 2.08 31.83 11.18
N GLU A 72 1.67 31.58 12.42
CA GLU A 72 2.18 30.46 13.20
C GLU A 72 1.52 29.16 12.70
N VAL A 73 2.23 28.43 11.83
CA VAL A 73 1.71 27.19 11.23
C VAL A 73 1.84 26.04 12.23
N THR A 74 0.79 25.84 13.04
CA THR A 74 0.68 24.64 13.88
C THR A 74 0.27 23.45 13.01
N HIS A 75 1.22 22.53 12.79
CA HIS A 75 0.94 21.30 12.04
C HIS A 75 0.21 20.30 12.95
N GLN A 76 -0.99 19.89 12.56
CA GLN A 76 -1.75 18.82 13.23
C GLN A 76 -1.24 17.40 12.89
N VAL A 77 -0.12 17.31 12.18
CA VAL A 77 0.45 16.03 11.74
C VAL A 77 1.33 15.45 12.85
N PRO A 78 1.14 14.18 13.26
CA PRO A 78 2.00 13.52 14.23
C PRO A 78 3.48 13.63 13.89
N ARG A 79 4.33 13.87 14.90
CA ARG A 79 5.78 14.06 14.71
C ARG A 79 6.48 12.92 13.95
N ARG A 80 5.99 11.69 14.05
CA ARG A 80 6.57 10.52 13.33
C ARG A 80 6.42 10.66 11.82
N LEU A 81 5.28 11.13 11.34
CA LEU A 81 5.04 11.38 9.91
C LEU A 81 5.86 12.56 9.41
N MET A 82 6.06 13.59 10.24
CA MET A 82 6.93 14.73 9.92
C MET A 82 8.42 14.36 9.83
N GLN A 83 8.82 13.24 10.43
CA GLN A 83 10.20 12.74 10.41
C GLN A 83 10.43 11.67 9.32
N GLY A 84 9.47 11.46 8.41
CA GLY A 84 9.56 10.42 7.39
C GLY A 84 9.47 8.99 7.94
N ARG A 85 9.06 8.81 9.20
CA ARG A 85 8.91 7.50 9.86
C ARG A 85 7.48 7.00 9.75
N ALA A 86 6.89 7.13 8.56
CA ALA A 86 5.55 6.62 8.29
C ALA A 86 5.51 5.09 8.26
N ASP A 87 6.64 4.47 7.90
CA ASP A 87 6.74 3.02 7.72
C ASP A 87 7.08 2.27 9.02
N GLU A 88 7.50 2.98 10.07
CA GLU A 88 7.89 2.39 11.35
C GLU A 88 6.65 1.86 12.10
N GLY A 89 6.63 0.54 12.35
CA GLY A 89 5.51 -0.15 12.94
C GLY A 89 4.44 -0.59 11.94
N VAL A 90 4.66 -0.40 10.63
CA VAL A 90 3.74 -0.86 9.60
C VAL A 90 3.92 -2.37 9.39
N LYS A 91 2.80 -3.09 9.45
CA LYS A 91 2.75 -4.52 9.13
C LYS A 91 2.74 -4.67 7.61
N GLN A 92 3.82 -5.18 7.05
CA GLN A 92 3.93 -5.49 5.62
C GLN A 92 3.80 -7.00 5.41
N THR A 93 3.05 -7.38 4.38
CA THR A 93 2.99 -8.78 3.92
C THR A 93 4.02 -8.97 2.81
N VAL A 94 4.96 -9.89 3.02
CA VAL A 94 6.07 -10.16 2.09
C VAL A 94 6.19 -11.66 1.82
N GLU A 95 6.80 -12.02 0.70
CA GLU A 95 7.31 -13.38 0.52
C GLU A 95 8.50 -13.59 1.45
N GLY A 96 8.47 -14.68 2.20
CA GLY A 96 9.50 -14.98 3.17
C GLY A 96 9.45 -16.45 3.58
N PHE A 97 9.74 -16.71 4.84
CA PHE A 97 9.96 -18.05 5.36
C PHE A 97 9.28 -18.26 6.69
N ARG A 98 8.87 -19.51 6.92
CA ARG A 98 8.45 -20.02 8.23
C ARG A 98 9.14 -21.36 8.47
N VAL A 99 9.39 -21.69 9.73
CA VAL A 99 9.92 -23.02 10.07
C VAL A 99 8.75 -23.97 10.25
N GLN A 100 8.66 -25.00 9.41
CA GLN A 100 7.69 -26.07 9.56
C GLN A 100 8.23 -27.11 10.52
N VAL A 101 7.44 -27.46 11.54
CA VAL A 101 7.83 -28.42 12.60
C VAL A 101 7.05 -29.72 12.52
N PHE A 102 5.85 -29.71 11.93
CA PHE A 102 4.99 -30.88 11.86
C PHE A 102 3.98 -30.76 10.72
N SER A 103 3.45 -31.91 10.29
CA SER A 103 2.32 -31.99 9.36
C SER A 103 1.47 -33.23 9.64
N ALA A 104 0.15 -33.09 9.62
CA ALA A 104 -0.80 -34.19 9.78
C ALA A 104 -1.95 -34.08 8.77
N GLN A 105 -2.60 -35.19 8.41
CA GLN A 105 -3.84 -35.15 7.63
C GLN A 105 -5.05 -34.80 8.50
N ASP A 106 -4.93 -35.04 9.80
CA ASP A 106 -5.95 -34.76 10.80
C ASP A 106 -5.72 -33.37 11.43
N GLN A 107 -6.80 -32.59 11.55
CA GLN A 107 -6.76 -31.23 12.07
C GLN A 107 -6.51 -31.22 13.59
N GLU A 108 -7.09 -32.16 14.32
CA GLU A 108 -6.96 -32.27 15.77
C GLU A 108 -5.50 -32.54 16.16
N ALA A 109 -4.87 -33.51 15.50
CA ALA A 109 -3.44 -33.79 15.65
C ALA A 109 -2.55 -32.56 15.39
N ALA A 110 -2.90 -31.71 14.41
CA ALA A 110 -2.15 -30.47 14.15
C ALA A 110 -2.36 -29.42 15.24
N GLN A 111 -3.56 -29.32 15.83
CA GLN A 111 -3.84 -28.41 16.96
C GLN A 111 -3.11 -28.86 18.23
N ASP A 112 -3.15 -30.15 18.54
CA ASP A 112 -2.43 -30.71 19.68
C ASP A 112 -0.92 -30.48 19.55
N PHE A 113 -0.37 -30.69 18.36
CA PHE A 113 1.05 -30.43 18.12
C PHE A 113 1.38 -28.94 18.24
N ARG A 114 0.52 -28.04 17.73
CA ARG A 114 0.69 -26.59 17.90
C ARG A 114 0.73 -26.21 19.37
N GLU A 115 -0.12 -26.81 20.20
CA GLU A 115 -0.13 -26.57 21.64
C GLU A 115 1.18 -27.06 22.30
N GLN A 116 1.69 -28.23 21.91
CA GLN A 116 2.99 -28.72 22.37
C GLN A 116 4.13 -27.76 22.01
N VAL A 117 4.13 -27.21 20.79
CA VAL A 117 5.12 -26.21 20.36
C VAL A 117 5.00 -24.93 21.18
N ARG A 118 3.78 -24.49 21.51
CA ARG A 118 3.55 -23.31 22.36
C ARG A 118 4.08 -23.51 23.77
N GLN A 119 3.84 -24.67 24.36
CA GLN A 119 4.33 -25.02 25.69
C GLN A 119 5.86 -25.13 25.72
N TRP A 120 6.44 -25.79 24.71
CA TRP A 120 7.89 -25.84 24.55
C TRP A 120 8.50 -24.45 24.44
N TRP A 121 7.93 -23.59 23.57
CA TRP A 121 8.42 -22.22 23.39
C TRP A 121 8.41 -21.43 24.70
N ALA A 122 7.33 -21.52 25.48
CA ALA A 122 7.21 -20.84 26.76
C ALA A 122 8.34 -21.21 27.74
N ALA A 123 8.87 -22.43 27.66
CA ALA A 123 9.96 -22.91 28.50
C ALA A 123 11.35 -22.48 28.01
N VAL A 124 11.55 -22.30 26.69
CA VAL A 124 12.88 -22.09 26.10
C VAL A 124 13.12 -20.68 25.55
N LYS A 125 12.10 -19.81 25.53
CA LYS A 125 12.17 -18.47 24.92
C LYS A 125 13.31 -17.58 25.44
N ALA A 126 13.81 -17.82 26.65
CA ALA A 126 14.89 -17.04 27.25
C ALA A 126 16.25 -17.30 26.57
N ASP A 127 16.44 -18.48 26.00
CA ASP A 127 17.68 -18.90 25.33
C ASP A 127 17.57 -18.87 23.80
N ALA A 128 16.45 -18.36 23.28
CA ALA A 128 16.14 -18.38 21.86
C ALA A 128 16.82 -17.22 21.12
N PRO A 129 17.15 -17.39 19.82
CA PRO A 129 17.72 -16.31 19.02
C PRO A 129 16.72 -15.17 18.84
N ASP A 130 17.23 -13.95 18.76
CA ASP A 130 16.43 -12.72 18.58
C ASP A 130 15.52 -12.80 17.36
N ALA A 131 15.91 -13.56 16.32
CA ALA A 131 15.14 -13.78 15.11
C ALA A 131 13.70 -14.29 15.38
N LEU A 132 13.48 -15.12 16.41
CA LEU A 132 12.15 -15.63 16.76
C LEU A 132 11.29 -14.60 17.51
N GLY A 133 11.90 -13.55 18.07
CA GLY A 133 11.24 -12.57 18.92
C GLY A 133 10.66 -13.18 20.21
N GLU A 134 9.97 -12.38 21.02
CA GLU A 134 9.41 -12.89 22.30
C GLU A 134 8.26 -13.89 22.11
N GLN A 135 7.43 -13.65 21.11
CA GLN A 135 6.24 -14.45 20.82
C GLN A 135 6.11 -14.71 19.32
N PRO A 136 6.86 -15.68 18.77
CA PRO A 136 6.79 -16.04 17.37
C PRO A 136 5.37 -16.55 17.04
N PRO A 137 4.83 -16.20 15.87
CA PRO A 137 3.56 -16.71 15.43
C PRO A 137 3.66 -18.23 15.18
N ILE A 138 2.86 -19.01 15.91
CA ILE A 138 2.70 -20.45 15.69
C ILE A 138 1.34 -20.68 15.01
N VAL A 139 1.37 -21.06 13.74
CA VAL A 139 0.20 -21.15 12.86
C VAL A 139 0.02 -22.56 12.31
N ILE A 140 -1.23 -22.91 12.01
CA ILE A 140 -1.56 -24.10 11.23
C ILE A 140 -2.01 -23.62 9.85
N GLU A 141 -1.35 -24.12 8.83
CA GLU A 141 -1.66 -23.82 7.43
C GLU A 141 -2.18 -25.09 6.76
N TYR A 142 -3.35 -24.99 6.13
CA TYR A 142 -3.91 -26.10 5.37
C TYR A 142 -3.40 -26.07 3.94
N ALA A 143 -2.64 -27.10 3.58
CA ALA A 143 -2.13 -27.33 2.23
C ALA A 143 -2.46 -28.78 1.84
N GLN A 144 -3.51 -28.95 1.04
CA GLN A 144 -4.11 -30.26 0.76
C GLN A 144 -3.06 -31.33 0.42
N PRO A 145 -3.13 -32.53 1.02
CA PRO A 145 -4.13 -33.00 2.00
C PRO A 145 -3.72 -32.80 3.48
N TYR A 146 -2.77 -31.92 3.80
CA TYR A 146 -2.15 -31.84 5.12
C TYR A 146 -2.37 -30.48 5.82
N TYR A 147 -2.50 -30.53 7.14
CA TYR A 147 -2.36 -29.40 8.06
C TYR A 147 -0.90 -29.31 8.51
N ARG A 148 -0.23 -28.18 8.21
CA ARG A 148 1.18 -27.94 8.50
C ARG A 148 1.31 -26.98 9.68
N VAL A 149 2.03 -27.39 10.72
CA VAL A 149 2.34 -26.53 11.87
C VAL A 149 3.64 -25.79 11.58
N ARG A 150 3.58 -24.47 11.63
CA ARG A 150 4.69 -23.57 11.32
C ARG A 150 4.91 -22.58 12.45
N ILE A 151 6.16 -22.25 12.73
CA ILE A 151 6.58 -21.27 13.74
C ILE A 151 7.41 -20.17 13.10
N GLY A 152 7.22 -18.94 13.59
CA GLY A 152 7.96 -17.77 13.16
C GLY A 152 7.40 -17.16 11.87
N ALA A 153 7.93 -15.98 11.55
CA ALA A 153 7.63 -15.21 10.36
C ALA A 153 8.89 -14.40 10.00
N PHE A 154 9.62 -14.85 8.99
CA PHE A 154 10.93 -14.30 8.64
C PHE A 154 10.88 -13.74 7.23
N ALA A 155 11.31 -12.50 7.03
CA ALA A 155 11.45 -11.93 5.69
C ALA A 155 12.66 -12.55 4.97
N GLU A 156 13.77 -12.68 5.70
CA GLU A 156 15.05 -13.14 5.17
C GLU A 156 15.31 -14.62 5.46
N ARG A 157 16.07 -15.27 4.57
CA ARG A 157 16.40 -16.70 4.68
C ARG A 157 17.32 -16.98 5.86
N GLU A 158 18.26 -16.08 6.11
CA GLU A 158 19.30 -16.20 7.14
C GLU A 158 18.67 -16.21 8.54
N GLN A 159 17.69 -15.34 8.77
CA GLN A 159 16.90 -15.32 10.02
C GLN A 159 16.13 -16.63 10.22
N ALA A 160 15.54 -17.17 9.14
CA ALA A 160 14.84 -18.44 9.20
C ALA A 160 15.79 -19.62 9.46
N ALA A 161 17.02 -19.57 8.95
CA ALA A 161 18.04 -20.59 9.17
C ALA A 161 18.53 -20.59 10.63
N GLU A 162 18.80 -19.42 11.20
CA GLU A 162 19.15 -19.28 12.63
C GLU A 162 18.04 -19.82 13.54
N ALA A 163 16.79 -19.43 13.28
CA ALA A 163 15.64 -19.96 14.01
C ALA A 163 15.50 -21.48 13.82
N LEU A 164 15.75 -21.99 12.62
CA LEU A 164 15.68 -23.41 12.31
C LEU A 164 16.68 -24.23 13.13
N GLU A 165 17.94 -23.79 13.23
CA GLU A 165 18.96 -24.47 14.02
C GLU A 165 18.54 -24.62 15.48
N PHE A 166 17.92 -23.58 16.05
CA PHE A 166 17.38 -23.64 17.41
C PHE A 166 16.21 -24.61 17.52
N VAL A 167 15.23 -24.52 16.61
CA VAL A 167 14.03 -25.37 16.60
C VAL A 167 14.38 -26.85 16.38
N GLN A 168 15.39 -27.15 15.55
CA GLN A 168 15.83 -28.52 15.27
C GLN A 168 16.39 -29.25 16.48
N LYS A 169 16.89 -28.54 17.50
CA LYS A 169 17.33 -29.15 18.77
C LYS A 169 16.20 -29.92 19.46
N LYS A 170 14.95 -29.45 19.33
CA LYS A 170 13.76 -30.13 19.86
C LYS A 170 13.02 -30.95 18.80
N PHE A 171 12.89 -30.40 17.60
CA PHE A 171 12.11 -30.97 16.50
C PHE A 171 13.03 -31.28 15.33
N SER A 172 13.71 -32.42 15.37
CA SER A 172 14.73 -32.80 14.37
C SER A 172 14.24 -32.84 12.93
N GLY A 173 12.94 -33.06 12.70
CA GLY A 173 12.31 -33.03 11.38
C GLY A 173 11.93 -31.62 10.89
N ALA A 174 12.28 -30.56 11.61
CA ALA A 174 11.93 -29.21 11.22
C ALA A 174 12.73 -28.74 10.00
N PHE A 175 12.10 -27.92 9.16
CA PHE A 175 12.74 -27.31 7.99
C PHE A 175 12.16 -25.93 7.68
N ALA A 176 12.94 -25.06 7.03
CA ALA A 176 12.47 -23.76 6.56
C ALA A 176 11.68 -23.92 5.26
N ALA A 177 10.45 -23.41 5.24
CA ALA A 177 9.56 -23.43 4.09
C ALA A 177 9.22 -22.00 3.65
N GLN A 178 9.14 -21.78 2.34
CA GLN A 178 8.64 -20.53 1.80
C GLN A 178 7.17 -20.33 2.17
N SER A 179 6.83 -19.09 2.53
CA SER A 179 5.49 -18.68 2.94
C SER A 179 5.33 -17.19 2.78
N THR A 180 4.11 -16.74 2.57
CA THR A 180 3.75 -15.34 2.80
C THR A 180 3.73 -15.08 4.31
N VAL A 181 4.44 -14.03 4.74
CA VAL A 181 4.58 -13.66 6.16
C VAL A 181 4.27 -12.18 6.36
N THR A 182 3.74 -11.86 7.54
CA THR A 182 3.53 -10.47 7.96
C THR A 182 4.64 -10.09 8.92
N VAL A 183 5.47 -9.13 8.52
CA VAL A 183 6.58 -8.60 9.32
C VAL A 183 6.33 -7.13 9.65
N THR A 184 6.82 -6.67 10.79
CA THR A 184 6.79 -5.27 11.18
C THR A 184 8.12 -4.64 10.79
N ARG A 185 8.11 -3.55 10.03
CA ARG A 185 9.31 -2.80 9.63
C ARG A 185 9.42 -1.48 10.39
#